data_AF-A0A9D0G8S0-F1
#
_entry.id   AF-A0A9D0G8S0-F1
#
_cell.length_a   1.000
_cell.length_b   1.000
_cell.length_c   1.000
_cell.angle_alpha   90.00
_cell.angle_beta   90.00
_cell.angle_gamma   90.00
#
_symmetry.space_group_name_H-M   'P 1'
#
loop_
_entity.id
_entity.type
_entity.pdbx_description
1 polymer ?
#
loop_
_entity_poly.entity_id
_entity_poly.type
_entity_poly.pdbx_seq_one_letter_code
_entity_poly.pdbx_strand_id
1 'polypeptide(L)'
;MRHQAILVRTGWALTALWVLVVCTTIPSARAADLTVTPLPPVEHTGDRMGTCWALYQIEGTPLAPVAYAAGSRWDRFDFRWDAIDQNGYGPHENAVNRDRSAGLEVVGILWATPQWAAEPSCATAGAWAS
;
A
#
# COMPACT_ATOMS: atom_id res chain seq x y z
N MET A 1 -6.48 1.56 -66.62
CA MET A 1 -6.48 1.12 -65.20
C MET A 1 -5.04 1.02 -64.65
N ARG A 2 -4.29 2.14 -64.59
CA ARG A 2 -2.91 2.17 -64.05
C ARG A 2 -2.63 3.32 -63.07
N HIS A 3 -3.59 4.22 -62.84
CA HIS A 3 -3.39 5.43 -62.01
C HIS A 3 -3.90 5.31 -60.57
N GLN A 4 -4.67 4.28 -60.21
CA GLN A 4 -5.24 4.15 -58.86
C GLN A 4 -4.33 3.42 -57.85
N ALA A 5 -3.30 2.71 -58.29
CA ALA A 5 -2.43 1.93 -57.39
C ALA A 5 -1.33 2.75 -56.70
N ILE A 6 -1.04 3.97 -57.18
CA ILE A 6 0.05 4.82 -56.66
C ILE A 6 -0.40 5.62 -55.43
N LEU A 7 -1.67 6.02 -55.37
CA LEU A 7 -2.23 6.85 -54.29
C LEU A 7 -2.40 6.13 -52.95
N VAL A 8 -2.61 4.81 -52.96
CA VAL A 8 -2.80 4.05 -51.72
C VAL A 8 -1.48 3.82 -51.01
N ARG A 9 -0.37 3.58 -51.74
CA ARG A 9 0.95 3.27 -51.13
C ARG A 9 1.62 4.46 -50.44
N THR A 10 1.33 5.69 -50.88
CA THR A 10 1.92 6.92 -50.30
C THR A 10 1.22 7.35 -49.02
N GLY A 11 -0.07 7.03 -48.84
CA GLY A 11 -0.81 7.35 -47.62
C GLY A 11 -0.24 6.65 -46.37
N TRP A 12 0.08 5.36 -46.47
CA TRP A 12 0.64 4.60 -45.33
C TRP A 12 2.05 5.05 -44.93
N ALA A 13 2.87 5.45 -45.89
CA ALA A 13 4.23 5.94 -45.63
C ALA A 13 4.23 7.29 -44.88
N LEU A 14 3.28 8.18 -45.21
CA LEU A 14 3.15 9.47 -44.53
C LEU A 14 2.57 9.32 -43.11
N THR A 15 1.62 8.40 -42.90
CA THR A 15 1.09 8.13 -41.56
C THR A 15 2.14 7.47 -40.66
N ALA A 16 2.95 6.54 -41.17
CA ALA A 16 4.02 5.92 -40.41
C ALA A 16 5.12 6.94 -40.02
N LEU A 17 5.45 7.86 -40.93
CA LEU A 17 6.41 8.94 -40.65
C LEU A 17 5.86 9.92 -39.60
N TRP A 18 4.58 10.27 -39.67
CA TRP A 18 3.92 11.10 -38.65
C TRP A 18 3.88 10.43 -37.27
N VAL A 19 3.57 9.13 -37.19
CA VAL A 19 3.61 8.38 -35.92
C VAL A 19 5.03 8.32 -35.36
N LEU A 20 6.05 8.13 -36.20
CA LEU A 20 7.45 8.12 -35.76
C LEU A 20 7.93 9.48 -35.27
N VAL A 21 7.54 10.58 -35.93
CA VAL A 21 7.84 11.96 -35.49
C VAL A 21 7.11 12.29 -34.17
N VAL A 22 5.86 11.84 -34.02
CA VAL A 22 5.11 12.03 -32.76
C VAL A 22 5.75 11.22 -31.63
N CYS A 23 6.13 9.96 -31.86
CA CYS A 23 6.77 9.13 -30.82
C CYS A 23 8.18 9.61 -30.41
N THR A 24 8.90 10.33 -31.27
CA THR A 24 10.27 10.81 -30.98
C THR A 24 10.31 12.19 -30.32
N THR A 25 9.20 12.93 -30.34
CA THR A 25 9.10 14.27 -29.75
C THR A 25 8.41 14.30 -28.38
N ILE A 26 7.99 13.15 -27.86
CA ILE A 26 7.49 13.05 -26.47
C ILE A 26 8.72 13.02 -25.56
N PRO A 27 9.05 14.12 -24.84
CA PRO A 27 10.08 14.04 -23.82
C PRO A 27 9.67 12.96 -22.81
N SER A 28 10.56 12.02 -22.54
CA SER A 28 10.34 11.09 -21.43
C SER A 28 10.16 11.93 -20.17
N ALA A 29 8.95 11.89 -19.60
CA ALA A 29 8.69 12.50 -18.32
C ALA A 29 9.56 11.78 -17.29
N ARG A 30 10.74 12.34 -17.02
CA ARG A 30 11.59 11.88 -15.94
C ARG A 30 10.91 12.37 -14.66
N ALA A 31 10.57 11.46 -13.76
CA ALA A 31 10.12 11.84 -12.43
C ALA A 31 11.12 12.85 -11.88
N ALA A 32 10.65 14.04 -11.52
CA ALA A 32 11.50 15.01 -10.86
C ALA A 32 11.99 14.38 -9.56
N ASP A 33 13.29 14.43 -9.31
CA ASP A 33 13.84 14.11 -8.00
C ASP A 33 13.28 15.16 -7.04
N LEU A 34 12.18 14.82 -6.37
CA LEU A 34 11.60 15.66 -5.34
C LEU A 34 12.52 15.55 -4.14
N THR A 35 13.44 16.50 -4.01
CA THR A 35 14.21 16.69 -2.79
C THR A 35 13.23 17.10 -1.68
N VAL A 36 12.69 16.11 -0.98
CA VAL A 36 11.82 16.34 0.18
C VAL A 36 12.71 16.85 1.30
N THR A 37 12.50 18.10 1.73
CA THR A 37 13.10 18.60 2.97
C THR A 37 12.34 17.94 4.13
N PRO A 38 13.01 17.16 5.00
CA PRO A 38 12.33 16.55 6.14
C PRO A 38 11.69 17.63 7.01
N LEU A 39 10.48 17.35 7.51
CA LEU A 39 9.88 18.20 8.53
C LEU A 39 10.78 18.16 9.80
N PRO A 40 10.88 19.27 10.54
CA PRO A 40 11.55 19.25 11.83
C PRO A 40 10.86 18.23 12.76
N PRO A 41 11.55 17.70 13.78
CA PRO A 41 10.93 16.84 14.77
C PRO A 41 9.68 17.48 15.38
N VAL A 42 8.63 16.68 15.59
CA VAL A 42 7.39 17.15 16.22
C VAL A 42 7.64 17.34 17.72
N GLU A 43 7.68 18.59 18.19
CA GLU A 43 7.93 18.93 19.60
C GLU A 43 6.66 18.82 20.47
N HIS A 44 5.48 19.01 19.88
CA HIS A 44 4.19 18.97 20.57
C HIS A 44 3.15 18.22 19.75
N THR A 45 2.45 17.27 20.38
CA THR A 45 1.35 16.51 19.79
C THR A 45 0.05 16.82 20.51
N GLY A 46 -1.07 16.82 19.79
CA GLY A 46 -2.40 16.93 20.40
C GLY A 46 -2.91 15.63 21.04
N ASP A 47 -2.04 14.62 21.16
CA ASP A 47 -2.26 13.27 21.72
C ASP A 47 -3.43 12.44 21.16
N ARG A 48 -4.09 12.95 20.13
CA ARG A 48 -5.28 12.36 19.50
C ARG A 48 -5.01 11.71 18.14
N MET A 49 -3.83 11.95 17.57
CA MET A 49 -3.48 11.38 16.27
C MET A 49 -3.16 9.89 16.43
N GLY A 50 -3.74 9.08 15.56
CA GLY A 50 -3.39 7.67 15.40
C GLY A 50 -3.04 7.35 13.95
N THR A 51 -2.36 6.23 13.77
CA THR A 51 -2.08 5.58 12.49
C THR A 51 -2.76 4.23 12.45
N CYS A 52 -2.86 3.65 11.26
CA CYS A 52 -3.25 2.26 11.11
C CYS A 52 -2.05 1.50 10.53
N TRP A 53 -1.81 0.30 11.04
CA TRP A 53 -0.82 -0.64 10.52
C TRP A 53 0.63 -0.15 10.57
N ALA A 54 1.02 0.58 11.61
CA ALA A 54 2.40 0.96 11.86
C ALA A 54 3.31 -0.24 12.23
N LEU A 55 2.72 -1.42 12.48
CA LEU A 55 3.45 -2.66 12.70
C LEU A 55 4.28 -3.15 11.50
N TYR A 56 4.07 -2.62 10.29
CA TYR A 56 4.83 -3.02 9.09
C TYR A 56 6.22 -2.36 8.99
N GLN A 57 6.96 -2.78 7.98
CA GLN A 57 8.21 -2.17 7.55
C GLN A 57 8.17 -1.88 6.05
N ILE A 58 8.77 -0.78 5.63
CA ILE A 58 8.97 -0.45 4.21
C ILE A 58 10.47 -0.42 3.97
N GLU A 59 10.96 -1.23 3.02
CA GLU A 59 12.38 -1.29 2.66
C GLU A 59 13.31 -1.53 3.87
N GLY A 60 12.86 -2.35 4.83
CA GLY A 60 13.60 -2.66 6.06
C GLY A 60 13.50 -1.59 7.16
N THR A 61 12.81 -0.48 6.93
CA THR A 61 12.55 0.56 7.93
C THR A 61 11.27 0.24 8.72
N PRO A 62 11.35 0.01 10.05
CA PRO A 62 10.16 -0.19 10.88
C PRO A 62 9.30 1.07 10.94
N LEU A 63 7.99 0.96 10.75
CA LEU A 63 7.10 2.12 10.69
C LEU A 63 6.64 2.61 12.07
N ALA A 64 6.58 1.76 13.10
CA ALA A 64 6.13 2.16 14.44
C ALA A 64 6.92 3.36 15.02
N PRO A 65 8.27 3.39 15.01
CA PRO A 65 9.04 4.56 15.46
C PRO A 65 8.79 5.80 14.58
N VAL A 66 8.61 5.61 13.28
CA VAL A 66 8.33 6.70 12.33
C VAL A 66 6.97 7.32 12.61
N ALA A 67 5.95 6.50 12.87
CA ALA A 67 4.61 6.94 13.22
C ALA A 67 4.63 7.74 14.54
N TYR A 68 5.35 7.26 15.56
CA TYR A 68 5.49 7.98 16.82
C TYR A 68 6.17 9.35 16.64
N ALA A 69 7.25 9.39 15.87
CA ALA A 69 7.99 10.63 15.55
C ALA A 69 7.14 11.62 14.72
N ALA A 70 6.24 11.12 13.88
CA ALA A 70 5.26 11.93 13.14
C ALA A 70 4.11 12.44 14.03
N GLY A 71 4.07 12.05 15.30
CA GLY A 71 3.12 12.52 16.30
C GLY A 71 1.96 11.58 16.60
N SER A 72 1.98 10.37 16.04
CA SER A 72 1.01 9.33 16.39
C SER A 72 1.20 8.88 17.85
N ARG A 73 0.09 8.60 18.54
CA ARG A 73 0.09 7.98 19.88
C ARG A 73 -0.61 6.64 19.89
N TRP A 74 -1.27 6.29 18.79
CA TRP A 74 -2.08 5.09 18.66
C TRP A 74 -1.74 4.39 17.34
N ASP A 75 -1.58 3.08 17.37
CA ASP A 75 -1.71 2.26 16.17
C ASP A 75 -2.98 1.43 16.24
N ARG A 76 -3.70 1.38 15.12
CA ARG A 76 -4.85 0.51 14.95
C ARG A 76 -4.50 -0.61 13.98
N PHE A 77 -4.67 -1.84 14.44
CA PHE A 77 -4.56 -3.02 13.59
C PHE A 77 -5.50 -4.13 14.06
N ASP A 78 -5.60 -5.15 13.24
CA ASP A 78 -6.56 -6.20 13.45
C ASP A 78 -6.00 -7.37 14.27
N PHE A 79 -6.86 -7.95 15.09
CA PHE A 79 -6.70 -9.24 15.71
C PHE A 79 -7.57 -10.24 14.95
N ARG A 80 -6.95 -11.12 14.16
CA ARG A 80 -7.69 -12.14 13.40
C ARG A 80 -7.99 -13.34 14.30
N TRP A 81 -9.27 -13.58 14.59
CA TRP A 81 -9.69 -14.65 15.47
C TRP A 81 -9.34 -16.02 14.89
N ASP A 82 -9.60 -16.25 13.60
CA ASP A 82 -9.20 -17.48 12.91
C ASP A 82 -7.69 -17.74 12.93
N ALA A 83 -6.87 -16.69 12.80
CA ALA A 83 -5.42 -16.81 12.91
C ALA A 83 -4.97 -17.09 14.36
N ILE A 84 -5.63 -16.51 15.36
CA ILE A 84 -5.40 -16.78 16.79
C ILE A 84 -5.79 -18.22 17.14
N ASP A 85 -6.91 -18.71 16.60
CA ASP A 85 -7.38 -20.09 16.79
C ASP A 85 -6.35 -21.10 16.25
N GLN A 86 -5.77 -20.82 15.08
CA GLN A 86 -4.79 -21.70 14.45
C GLN A 86 -3.37 -21.60 15.02
N ASN A 87 -2.91 -20.39 15.34
CA ASN A 87 -1.50 -20.10 15.63
C ASN A 87 -1.24 -19.58 17.05
N GLY A 88 -2.29 -19.43 17.86
CA GLY A 88 -2.22 -18.79 19.17
C GLY A 88 -2.01 -17.27 19.09
N TYR A 89 -1.75 -16.65 20.24
CA TYR A 89 -1.62 -15.19 20.37
C TYR A 89 -0.24 -14.65 19.97
N GLY A 90 0.79 -15.50 19.90
CA GLY A 90 2.20 -15.08 19.76
C GLY A 90 2.49 -14.07 18.65
N PRO A 91 2.00 -14.25 17.41
CA PRO A 91 2.18 -13.26 16.35
C PRO A 91 1.59 -11.88 16.68
N HIS A 92 0.41 -11.84 17.31
CA HIS A 92 -0.23 -10.60 17.72
C HIS A 92 0.44 -9.99 18.96
N GLU A 93 0.91 -10.81 19.91
CA GLU A 93 1.73 -10.34 21.05
C GLU A 93 3.00 -9.66 20.55
N ASN A 94 3.67 -10.22 19.55
CA ASN A 94 4.84 -9.60 18.94
C ASN A 94 4.52 -8.25 18.29
N ALA A 95 3.37 -8.11 17.63
CA ALA A 95 2.92 -6.84 17.06
C ALA A 95 2.62 -5.80 18.17
N VAL A 96 1.88 -6.19 19.21
CA VAL A 96 1.60 -5.32 20.37
C VAL A 96 2.89 -4.88 21.05
N ASN A 97 3.82 -5.80 21.30
CA ASN A 97 5.09 -5.49 21.95
C ASN A 97 5.96 -4.56 21.11
N ARG A 98 5.96 -4.72 19.78
CA ARG A 98 6.65 -3.80 18.85
C ARG A 98 6.14 -2.37 19.00
N ASP A 99 4.83 -2.16 18.92
CA ASP A 99 4.24 -0.82 18.98
C ASP A 99 4.42 -0.18 20.36
N ARG A 100 4.21 -0.96 21.42
CA ARG A 100 4.46 -0.51 22.80
C ARG A 100 5.91 -0.11 23.01
N SER A 101 6.87 -0.86 22.45
CA SER A 101 8.29 -0.51 22.52
C SER A 101 8.65 0.78 21.77
N ALA A 102 7.85 1.17 20.79
CA ALA A 102 7.98 2.42 20.05
C ALA A 102 7.22 3.60 20.70
N GLY A 103 6.50 3.37 21.81
CA GLY A 103 5.72 4.40 22.51
C GLY A 103 4.29 4.58 22.01
N LEU A 104 3.79 3.67 21.17
CA LEU A 104 2.41 3.68 20.70
C LEU A 104 1.49 2.86 21.61
N GLU A 105 0.26 3.32 21.79
CA GLU A 105 -0.84 2.50 22.29
C GLU A 105 -1.53 1.74 21.16
N VAL A 106 -2.21 0.64 21.46
CA VAL A 106 -2.81 -0.24 20.45
C VAL A 106 -4.33 -0.20 20.55
N VAL A 107 -4.99 0.04 19.42
CA VAL A 107 -6.44 -0.09 19.24
C VAL A 107 -6.72 -1.31 18.37
N GLY A 108 -7.22 -2.38 18.99
CA GLY A 108 -7.50 -3.65 18.30
C GLY A 108 -8.90 -3.75 17.71
N ILE A 109 -9.01 -4.40 16.56
CA ILE A 109 -10.29 -4.90 16.03
C ILE A 109 -10.24 -6.41 15.93
N LEU A 110 -11.13 -7.10 16.65
CA LEU A 110 -11.31 -8.53 16.47
C LEU A 110 -12.18 -8.78 15.22
N TRP A 111 -11.67 -9.54 14.25
CA TRP A 111 -12.42 -9.98 13.08
C TRP A 111 -12.00 -11.39 12.62
N ALA A 112 -12.52 -11.82 11.46
CA ALA A 112 -12.25 -13.12 10.85
C ALA A 112 -12.62 -14.30 11.76
N THR A 113 -13.92 -14.56 11.87
CA THR A 113 -14.47 -15.67 12.69
C THR A 113 -13.94 -17.02 12.21
N PRO A 114 -13.45 -17.91 13.11
CA PRO A 114 -13.02 -19.25 12.74
C PRO A 114 -14.21 -20.09 12.24
N GLN A 115 -13.92 -21.05 11.36
CA GLN A 115 -14.96 -21.84 10.69
C GLN A 115 -15.89 -22.56 11.67
N TRP A 116 -15.36 -23.07 12.79
CA TRP A 116 -16.16 -23.78 13.79
C TRP A 116 -17.18 -22.86 14.50
N ALA A 117 -16.95 -21.54 14.49
CA ALA A 117 -17.81 -20.54 15.14
C ALA A 117 -18.64 -19.74 14.12
N ALA A 118 -18.40 -19.91 12.82
CA ALA A 118 -19.13 -19.22 11.78
C ALA A 118 -20.47 -19.91 11.51
N GLU A 119 -21.50 -19.12 11.17
CA GLU A 119 -22.73 -19.67 10.60
C GLU A 119 -22.36 -20.45 9.32
N PRO A 120 -22.87 -21.68 9.10
CA PRO A 120 -22.48 -22.50 7.94
C PRO A 120 -22.64 -21.79 6.59
N SER A 121 -23.60 -20.87 6.46
CA SER A 121 -23.81 -20.06 5.25
C SER A 121 -22.73 -18.99 5.00
N CYS A 122 -21.91 -18.67 6.00
CA CYS A 122 -20.82 -17.70 5.93
C CYS A 122 -19.42 -18.34 5.76
N ALA A 123 -19.31 -19.68 5.83
CA ALA A 123 -18.03 -20.39 5.83
C ALA A 123 -17.27 -20.39 4.47
N THR A 124 -17.84 -19.82 3.42
CA THR A 124 -17.28 -19.83 2.05
C THR A 124 -16.39 -18.61 1.72
N ALA A 125 -16.20 -17.67 2.63
CA ALA A 125 -15.39 -16.46 2.40
C ALA A 125 -13.85 -16.66 2.51
N GLY A 126 -13.36 -17.90 2.44
CA GLY A 126 -11.92 -18.24 2.58
C GLY A 126 -11.03 -17.87 1.39
N ALA A 127 -11.50 -17.09 0.41
CA ALA A 127 -10.79 -16.81 -0.85
C ALA A 127 -9.80 -15.63 -0.81
N TRP A 128 -9.62 -14.96 0.32
CA TRP A 128 -8.78 -13.75 0.42
C TRP A 128 -7.49 -13.94 1.24
N ALA A 129 -7.21 -15.18 1.66
CA ALA A 129 -5.97 -15.55 2.34
C ALA A 129 -4.97 -16.13 1.32
N SER A 130 -4.43 -15.28 0.46
CA SER A 130 -3.22 -15.55 -0.33
C SER A 130 -2.32 -14.34 -0.31
#